data_AF-A0A849RPF2-F1
#
_entry.id   AF-A0A849RPF2-F1
#
_cell.length_a   1.000
_cell.length_b   1.000
_cell.length_c   1.000
_cell.angle_alpha   90.00
_cell.angle_beta   90.00
_cell.angle_gamma   90.00
#
_symmetry.space_group_name_H-M   'P 1'
#
loop_
_entity.id
_entity.type
_entity.pdbx_description
1 polymer ?
#
loop_
_entity_poly.entity_id
_entity_poly.type
_entity_poly.pdbx_seq_one_letter_code
_entity_poly.pdbx_strand_id
1 'polypeptide(L)'
;MAAARGEWNLVDQYYQLREDLISREVLSPGNLAYVLTVDRTIAEQITVAQAGLTSLLDEAAKTRQRLQGLRRWNGASSSDSGTIERHL
;
A
#
# COMPACT_ATOMS: atom_id res chain seq x y z
N MET A 1 6.73 4.92 15.46
CA MET A 1 6.94 3.59 14.86
C MET A 1 6.89 3.73 13.34
N ALA A 2 7.60 2.86 12.60
CA ALA A 2 7.61 2.86 11.14
C ALA A 2 6.20 2.70 10.53
N ALA A 3 5.37 1.80 11.07
CA ALA A 3 3.99 1.60 10.65
C ALA A 3 3.14 2.89 10.74
N ALA A 4 3.28 3.66 11.83
CA ALA A 4 2.55 4.92 12.01
C ALA A 4 2.97 6.01 11.01
N ARG A 5 4.16 5.89 10.40
CA ARG A 5 4.65 6.77 9.33
C ARG A 5 4.40 6.21 7.93
N GLY A 6 3.77 5.03 7.81
CA GLY A 6 3.56 4.34 6.54
C GLY A 6 4.83 3.76 5.92
N GLU A 7 5.90 3.58 6.70
CA GLU A 7 7.20 3.05 6.24
C GLU A 7 7.15 1.51 6.16
N TRP A 8 6.28 0.96 5.31
CA TRP A 8 5.99 -0.49 5.28
C TRP A 8 7.20 -1.37 4.96
N ASN A 9 8.14 -0.88 4.15
CA ASN A 9 9.40 -1.59 3.86
C ASN A 9 10.24 -1.79 5.13
N LEU A 10 10.26 -0.81 6.04
CA LEU A 10 10.97 -0.93 7.30
C LEU A 10 10.23 -1.85 8.27
N VAL A 11 8.88 -1.83 8.26
CA VAL A 11 8.08 -2.77 9.05
C VAL A 11 8.41 -4.21 8.67
N ASP A 12 8.45 -4.53 7.38
CA ASP A 12 8.80 -5.87 6.88
C ASP A 12 10.22 -6.30 7.32
N GLN A 13 11.21 -5.42 7.18
CA GLN A 13 12.57 -5.67 7.66
C GLN A 13 12.62 -5.94 9.17
N TYR A 14 11.85 -5.20 9.98
CA TYR A 14 11.77 -5.44 11.41
C TYR A 14 11.12 -6.78 11.76
N TYR A 15 10.12 -7.23 11.00
CA TYR A 15 9.52 -8.55 11.20
C TYR A 15 10.51 -9.67 10.86
N GLN A 16 11.25 -9.56 9.76
CA GLN A 16 12.29 -10.53 9.39
C GLN A 16 13.39 -10.62 10.46
N LEU A 17 13.88 -9.47 10.94
CA LEU A 17 14.88 -9.43 12.01
C LEU A 17 14.34 -10.04 13.32
N ARG A 18 13.09 -9.74 13.64
CA ARG A 18 12.45 -10.29 14.84
C ARG A 18 12.31 -11.81 14.78
N GLU A 19 11.95 -12.37 13.62
CA GLU A 19 11.86 -13.82 13.44
C GLU A 19 13.21 -14.49 13.75
N ASP A 20 14.31 -13.93 13.23
CA ASP A 20 15.66 -14.40 13.54
C ASP A 20 15.98 -14.31 15.04
N LEU A 21 15.67 -13.17 15.68
CA LEU A 21 15.92 -12.98 17.12
C LEU A 21 15.12 -13.94 18.00
N ILE A 22 13.83 -14.13 17.70
CA ILE A 22 12.95 -15.03 18.48
C ILE A 22 13.35 -16.50 18.27
N SER A 23 13.90 -16.86 17.11
CA SER A 23 14.41 -18.22 16.88
C SER A 23 15.63 -18.57 17.75
N ARG A 24 16.37 -17.56 18.22
CA ARG A 24 17.62 -17.70 18.98
C ARG A 24 17.44 -17.58 20.49
N GLU A 25 16.38 -16.90 20.94
CA GLU A 25 16.21 -16.54 22.34
C GLU A 25 14.77 -16.71 22.81
N VAL A 26 14.58 -17.31 23.99
CA VAL A 26 13.26 -17.47 24.59
C VAL A 26 12.87 -16.17 25.29
N LEU A 27 11.79 -15.54 24.82
CA LEU A 27 11.24 -14.34 25.45
C LEU A 27 10.60 -14.67 26.80
N SER A 28 10.81 -13.77 27.78
CA SER A 28 10.02 -13.81 29.01
C SER A 28 8.53 -13.59 28.72
N PRO A 29 7.61 -14.11 29.55
CA PRO A 29 6.17 -13.93 29.33
C PRO A 29 5.73 -12.46 29.21
N GLY A 30 6.36 -11.56 29.98
CA GLY A 30 6.08 -10.12 29.91
C GLY A 30 6.51 -9.50 28.58
N ASN A 31 7.69 -9.85 28.09
CA ASN A 31 8.19 -9.38 26.79
C ASN A 31 7.35 -9.94 25.64
N LEU A 32 6.93 -11.21 25.72
CA LEU A 32 6.02 -11.82 24.75
C LEU A 32 4.69 -11.07 24.69
N ALA A 33 4.07 -10.77 25.84
CA ALA A 33 2.81 -10.01 25.90
C ALA A 33 2.95 -8.60 25.31
N TYR A 34 4.08 -7.92 25.58
CA TYR A 34 4.38 -6.62 25.00
C TYR A 34 4.48 -6.69 23.48
N VAL A 35 5.25 -7.64 22.96
CA VAL A 35 5.43 -7.84 21.52
C VAL A 35 4.09 -8.12 20.81
N LEU A 36 3.23 -8.96 21.40
CA LEU A 36 1.90 -9.24 20.86
C LEU A 36 0.99 -7.99 20.84
N THR A 37 1.15 -7.09 21.82
CA THR A 37 0.43 -5.81 21.86
C THR A 37 0.88 -4.89 20.73
N VAL A 38 2.19 -4.84 20.47
CA VAL A 38 2.74 -4.07 19.34
C VAL A 38 2.26 -4.66 18.01
N ASP A 39 2.24 -5.98 17.85
CA ASP A 39 1.72 -6.65 16.64
C ASP A 39 0.28 -6.29 16.36
N ARG A 40 -0.57 -6.30 17.40
CA ARG A 40 -1.97 -5.91 17.27
C ARG A 40 -2.10 -4.46 16.77
N THR A 41 -1.29 -3.56 17.32
CA THR A 41 -1.28 -2.15 16.93
C THR A 41 -0.85 -1.98 15.46
N ILE A 42 0.15 -2.73 15.01
CA ILE A 42 0.60 -2.71 13.62
C ILE A 42 -0.47 -3.28 12.69
N ALA A 43 -1.14 -4.37 13.06
CA ALA A 43 -2.22 -4.97 12.28
C ALA A 43 -3.42 -4.02 12.11
N GLU A 44 -3.77 -3.28 13.15
CA GLU A 44 -4.80 -2.23 13.07
C GLU A 44 -4.40 -1.12 12.09
N GLN A 45 -3.14 -0.66 12.13
CA GLN A 45 -2.63 0.35 11.19
C GLN A 45 -2.59 -0.15 9.74
N ILE A 46 -2.22 -1.42 9.52
CA ILE A 46 -2.26 -2.04 8.18
C ILE A 46 -3.69 -2.06 7.66
N THR A 47 -4.66 -2.43 8.49
CA THR A 47 -6.08 -2.48 8.10
C THR A 47 -6.58 -1.10 7.66
N VAL A 48 -6.24 -0.05 8.41
CA VAL A 48 -6.59 1.33 8.05
C VAL A 48 -5.92 1.74 6.74
N ALA A 49 -4.63 1.43 6.56
CA ALA A 49 -3.92 1.76 5.33
C ALA A 49 -4.49 1.04 4.10
N GLN A 50 -4.88 -0.23 4.23
CA GLN A 50 -5.52 -1.01 3.16
C GLN A 50 -6.89 -0.44 2.79
N ALA A 51 -7.70 -0.02 3.77
CA ALA A 51 -8.97 0.64 3.52
C ALA A 51 -8.78 1.96 2.75
N GLY A 52 -7.80 2.78 3.16
CA GLY A 52 -7.44 4.01 2.47
C GLY A 52 -6.99 3.78 1.02
N LEU A 53 -6.10 2.80 0.81
CA LEU A 53 -5.63 2.43 -0.53
C LEU A 53 -6.79 1.97 -1.43
N THR A 54 -7.70 1.16 -0.89
CA THR A 54 -8.87 0.67 -1.62
C THR A 54 -9.77 1.83 -2.06
N SER A 55 -10.02 2.78 -1.17
CA SER A 55 -10.78 3.99 -1.49
C SER A 55 -10.13 4.81 -2.61
N LEU A 56 -8.81 5.02 -2.53
CA LEU A 56 -8.06 5.77 -3.55
C LEU A 56 -8.08 5.06 -4.92
N LEU A 57 -7.97 3.74 -4.93
CA LEU A 57 -8.04 2.95 -6.17
C LEU A 57 -9.42 3.03 -6.81
N ASP A 58 -10.49 3.00 -6.01
CA ASP A 58 -11.86 3.17 -6.50
C ASP A 58 -12.10 4.58 -7.08
N GLU A 59 -11.65 5.62 -6.38
CA GLU A 59 -11.70 7.00 -6.88
C GLU A 59 -10.90 7.19 -8.18
N ALA A 60 -9.71 6.60 -8.27
CA ALA A 60 -8.89 6.62 -9.47
C ALA A 60 -9.58 5.89 -10.64
N ALA A 61 -10.25 4.76 -10.36
CA ALA A 61 -11.01 4.01 -11.36
C ALA A 61 -12.20 4.82 -11.89
N LYS A 62 -12.98 5.43 -10.99
CA LYS A 62 -14.10 6.33 -11.35
C LYS A 62 -13.63 7.52 -12.17
N THR A 63 -12.52 8.14 -11.78
CA THR A 63 -11.92 9.26 -12.52
C THR A 63 -11.49 8.84 -13.93
N ARG A 64 -10.83 7.68 -14.06
CA ARG A 64 -10.42 7.13 -15.35
C ARG A 64 -11.63 6.85 -16.25
N GLN A 65 -12.68 6.24 -15.70
CA GLN A 65 -13.92 5.97 -16.42
C GLN A 65 -14.59 7.26 -16.92
N ARG A 66 -14.65 8.30 -16.06
CA ARG A 66 -15.20 9.60 -16.44
C ARG A 66 -14.41 10.25 -17.58
N LEU A 67 -13.07 10.24 -17.50
CA LEU A 67 -12.22 10.77 -18.56
C LEU A 67 -12.39 10.00 -19.88
N GLN A 68 -12.52 8.66 -19.82
CA GLN A 68 -12.82 7.85 -21.00
C GLN A 68 -14.18 8.20 -21.59
N GLY A 69 -15.20 8.39 -20.76
CA GLY A 69 -16.54 8.83 -21.19
C GLY A 69 -16.49 10.20 -21.89
N LEU A 70 -15.78 11.17 -21.31
CA LEU A 70 -15.60 12.49 -21.91
C LEU A 70 -14.86 12.44 -23.24
N ARG A 71 -13.80 11.63 -23.36
CA ARG A 71 -13.07 11.43 -24.64
C ARG A 71 -14.00 10.88 -25.72
N ARG A 72 -14.80 9.87 -25.38
CA ARG A 72 -15.80 9.29 -26.31
C ARG A 72 -16.86 10.31 -26.72
N TRP A 73 -17.35 11.11 -25.77
CA TRP A 73 -18.38 12.13 -26.03
C TRP A 73 -17.86 13.29 -26.90
N ASN A 74 -16.60 13.69 -26.71
CA ASN A 74 -15.94 14.71 -27.54
C ASN A 74 -15.54 14.21 -28.95
N GLY A 75 -16.01 13.03 -29.37
CA GLY A 75 -15.75 12.50 -30.71
C GLY A 75 -14.31 12.04 -30.95
N ALA A 76 -13.48 11.93 -29.91
CA ALA A 76 -12.16 11.33 -30.02
C ALA A 76 -12.33 9.81 -30.15
N SER A 77 -12.51 9.33 -31.38
CA SER A 77 -12.35 7.92 -31.71
C SER A 77 -10.95 7.47 -31.33
N SER A 78 -10.85 6.23 -30.85
CA SER A 78 -9.69 5.54 -30.27
C SER A 78 -8.37 5.52 -31.08
N SER A 79 -8.18 6.35 -32.12
CA SER A 79 -7.00 6.35 -32.98
C SER A 79 -5.90 7.35 -32.60
N ASP A 80 -6.14 8.33 -31.73
CA ASP A 80 -5.05 9.17 -31.20
C ASP A 80 -4.36 8.47 -30.03
N SER A 81 -3.83 7.27 -30.32
CA SER A 81 -2.65 6.79 -29.61
C SER A 81 -1.55 7.78 -29.94
N GLY A 82 -1.18 8.62 -28.98
CA GLY A 82 -0.09 9.59 -29.09
C GLY A 82 1.25 8.90 -29.33
N THR A 83 1.44 8.38 -30.53
CA THR A 83 2.76 8.19 -31.12
C THR A 83 3.25 9.60 -31.36
N ILE A 84 4.04 10.12 -30.41
CA ILE A 84 4.90 11.26 -30.67
C ILE A 84 5.82 10.79 -31.80
N GLU A 85 5.54 11.23 -33.03
CA GLU A 85 6.49 11.12 -34.12
C GLU A 85 7.72 11.95 -33.73
N ARG A 86 8.72 11.27 -33.18
CA ARG A 86 10.06 11.81 -33.06
C ARG A 86 10.60 11.93 -34.48
N HIS A 87 10.52 13.11 -35.07
CA HIS A 87 11.30 13.45 -36.26
C HIS A 87 12.79 13.24 -35.95
N LEU A 88 13.40 12.31 -36.69
CA LEU A 88 14.83 12.24 -36.92
C LEU A 88 15.17 13.01 -38.19
#